data_AF-A0A653VR50-F1
#
_entry.id   AF-A0A653VR50-F1
#
_cell.length_a   1.000
_cell.length_b   1.000
_cell.length_c   1.000
_cell.angle_alpha   90.00
_cell.angle_beta   90.00
_cell.angle_gamma   90.00
#
_symmetry.space_group_name_H-M   'P 1'
#
loop_
_entity.id
_entity.type
_entity.pdbx_description
1 polymer ?
#
loop_
_entity_poly.entity_id
_entity_poly.type
_entity_poly.pdbx_seq_one_letter_code
_entity_poly.pdbx_strand_id
1 'polypeptide(L)'
;MMGLIFGGDAVYRLATARLDRDVGNALGLDESIIPGGDYLRLRLRGEVPGLYCQIEAAFDVLFTLAHHDHDHERPHIESYRREGEIDCLVPIQTEG
;
A
#
# COMPACT_ATOMS: atom_id res chain seq x y z
N MET A 1 -3.77 5.00 7.75
CA MET A 1 -3.54 5.78 6.51
C MET A 1 -2.82 4.88 5.52
N MET A 2 -3.02 5.07 4.22
CA MET A 2 -2.33 4.31 3.18
C MET A 2 -1.80 5.24 2.08
N GLY A 3 -0.59 4.97 1.61
CA GLY A 3 -0.10 5.44 0.32
C GLY A 3 -0.40 4.38 -0.75
N LEU A 4 -1.01 4.78 -1.86
CA LEU A 4 -1.31 3.93 -3.00
C LEU A 4 -0.50 4.39 -4.19
N ILE A 5 0.31 3.49 -4.76
CA ILE A 5 1.22 3.81 -5.85
C ILE A 5 0.83 3.01 -7.08
N PHE A 6 0.44 3.74 -8.13
CA PHE A 6 0.02 3.16 -9.41
C PHE A 6 1.20 3.22 -10.39
N GLY A 7 1.83 2.07 -10.63
CA GLY A 7 3.10 1.97 -11.38
C GLY A 7 3.03 2.38 -12.85
N GLY A 8 1.85 2.41 -13.46
CA GLY A 8 1.66 2.84 -14.85
C GLY A 8 1.76 4.35 -15.08
N ASP A 9 1.41 5.15 -14.07
CA ASP A 9 1.12 6.59 -14.26
C ASP A 9 1.94 7.53 -13.35
N ALA A 10 2.88 7.00 -12.55
CA ALA A 10 3.58 7.75 -11.50
C ALA A 10 2.61 8.49 -10.54
N VAL A 11 1.44 7.90 -10.30
CA VAL A 11 0.40 8.47 -9.44
C VAL A 11 0.55 7.91 -8.04
N TYR A 12 0.71 8.83 -7.07
CA TYR A 12 0.62 8.54 -5.65
C TYR A 12 -0.68 9.10 -5.09
N ARG A 13 -1.45 8.28 -4.37
CA ARG A 13 -2.66 8.71 -3.66
C ARG A 13 -2.53 8.43 -2.17
N LEU A 14 -2.82 9.44 -1.36
CA LEU A 14 -2.97 9.30 0.08
C LEU A 14 -4.43 9.01 0.42
N ALA A 15 -4.69 7.90 1.11
CA ALA A 15 -6.04 7.45 1.40
C ALA A 15 -6.20 7.00 2.86
N THR A 16 -7.44 7.00 3.32
CA THR A 16 -7.85 6.35 4.57
C THR A 16 -9.03 5.43 4.28
N ALA A 17 -9.14 4.34 5.04
CA ALA A 17 -10.35 3.54 5.01
C ALA A 17 -11.51 4.36 5.59
N ARG A 18 -12.63 4.35 4.88
CA ARG A 18 -13.91 4.84 5.40
C ARG A 18 -14.48 3.79 6.33
N LEU A 19 -14.99 4.22 7.47
CA LEU A 19 -15.61 3.34 8.47
C LEU A 19 -17.11 3.60 8.51
N ASP A 20 -17.89 2.64 9.03
CA ASP A 20 -19.35 2.79 9.15
C ASP A 20 -19.77 4.03 9.95
N ARG A 21 -18.93 4.44 10.91
CA ARG A 21 -19.14 5.67 11.70
C ARG A 21 -19.00 6.97 10.89
N ASP A 22 -18.45 6.90 9.68
CA ASP A 22 -18.28 8.05 8.78
C ASP A 22 -19.48 8.21 7.82
N VAL A 23 -20.54 7.42 8.00
CA VAL A 23 -21.80 7.55 7.26
C VAL A 23 -22.41 8.93 7.57
N GLY A 24 -22.69 9.70 6.51
CA GLY A 24 -23.21 11.08 6.63
C GLY A 24 -22.15 12.17 6.80
N ASN A 25 -20.86 11.81 6.91
CA ASN A 25 -19.75 12.77 6.94
C ASN A 25 -19.00 12.80 5.59
N ALA A 26 -19.64 13.36 4.56
CA ALA A 26 -19.02 13.48 3.25
C ALA A 26 -17.91 14.54 3.29
N LEU A 27 -16.65 14.11 3.18
CA LEU A 27 -15.48 14.99 3.22
C LEU A 27 -15.21 15.70 1.87
N GLY A 28 -16.02 15.45 0.84
CA GLY A 28 -15.81 15.99 -0.51
C GLY A 28 -14.55 15.47 -1.20
N LEU A 29 -14.02 14.33 -0.74
CA LEU A 29 -12.87 13.64 -1.34
C LEU A 29 -13.37 12.55 -2.28
N ASP A 30 -12.56 12.22 -3.29
CA ASP A 30 -12.83 11.10 -4.18
C ASP A 30 -12.83 9.78 -3.40
N GLU A 31 -13.81 8.94 -3.69
CA GLU A 31 -13.95 7.61 -3.10
C GLU A 31 -13.57 6.56 -4.13
N SER A 32 -12.84 5.53 -3.68
CA SER A 32 -12.44 4.41 -4.53
C SER A 32 -12.37 3.14 -3.70
N ILE A 33 -12.50 1.99 -4.38
CA ILE A 33 -12.25 0.68 -3.81
C ILE A 33 -10.83 0.27 -4.21
N ILE A 34 -10.07 -0.27 -3.25
CA ILE A 34 -8.82 -0.98 -3.56
C ILE A 34 -9.20 -2.45 -3.73
N PRO A 35 -8.96 -3.06 -4.88
CA PRO A 35 -9.25 -4.48 -5.07
C PRO A 35 -8.50 -5.33 -4.04
N GLY A 36 -9.20 -6.33 -3.51
CA GLY A 36 -8.60 -7.36 -2.66
C GLY A 36 -7.67 -8.29 -3.44
N GLY A 37 -7.41 -9.47 -2.89
CA GLY A 37 -6.53 -10.49 -3.47
C GLY A 37 -5.20 -10.60 -2.71
N ASP A 38 -4.28 -11.34 -3.31
CA ASP A 38 -3.02 -11.69 -2.65
C ASP A 38 -1.97 -10.58 -2.78
N TYR A 39 -1.19 -10.41 -1.73
CA TYR A 39 -0.10 -9.45 -1.62
C TYR A 39 1.10 -10.11 -0.92
N LEU A 40 2.30 -9.88 -1.45
CA LEU A 40 3.51 -10.03 -0.63
C LEU A 40 3.57 -8.89 0.37
N ARG A 41 3.96 -9.20 1.62
CA ARG A 41 4.04 -8.23 2.71
C ARG A 41 5.41 -8.23 3.35
N LEU A 42 5.98 -7.04 3.49
CA LEU A 42 7.14 -6.78 4.35
C LEU A 42 6.74 -5.73 5.40
N ARG A 43 6.91 -6.08 6.68
CA ARG A 43 6.64 -5.16 7.80
C ARG A 43 7.92 -4.49 8.28
N LEU A 44 7.95 -3.16 8.19
CA LEU A 44 8.99 -2.32 8.76
C LEU A 44 8.64 -1.94 10.19
N ARG A 45 9.66 -1.94 11.06
CA ARG A 45 9.57 -1.43 12.45
C ARG A 45 10.80 -0.61 12.78
N GLY A 46 10.60 0.53 13.46
CA GLY A 46 11.69 1.40 13.86
C GLY A 46 11.21 2.78 14.26
N GLU A 47 12.14 3.71 14.44
CA GLU A 47 11.83 5.09 14.80
C GLU A 47 11.66 5.96 13.55
N VAL A 48 10.66 6.86 13.59
CA VAL A 48 10.50 7.90 12.58
C VAL A 48 11.45 9.06 12.87
N PRO A 49 12.01 9.74 11.85
CA PRO A 49 11.74 9.56 10.42
C PRO A 49 12.60 8.47 9.75
N GLY A 50 13.58 7.88 10.45
CA GLY A 50 14.52 6.92 9.85
C GLY A 50 13.86 5.70 9.22
N LEU A 51 12.72 5.27 9.78
CA LEU A 51 11.86 4.22 9.22
C LEU A 51 11.42 4.51 7.78
N TYR A 52 11.12 5.78 7.45
CA TYR A 52 10.65 6.15 6.12
C TYR A 52 11.71 5.93 5.04
N CYS A 53 12.99 6.07 5.39
CA CYS A 53 14.10 5.79 4.49
C CYS A 53 14.25 4.30 4.13
N GLN A 54 13.52 3.41 4.80
CA GLN A 54 13.56 1.96 4.54
C GLN A 54 12.45 1.49 3.59
N ILE A 55 11.51 2.37 3.21
CA ILE A 55 10.34 1.99 2.41
C ILE A 55 10.75 1.57 1.00
N GLU A 56 11.63 2.33 0.35
CA GLU A 56 12.13 2.01 -1.00
C GLU A 56 12.81 0.63 -1.03
N ALA A 57 13.77 0.40 -0.13
CA ALA A 57 14.46 -0.87 -0.02
C ALA A 57 13.51 -2.04 0.29
N ALA A 58 12.43 -1.82 1.04
CA ALA A 58 11.43 -2.85 1.29
C ALA A 58 10.67 -3.23 0.01
N PHE A 59 10.32 -2.25 -0.83
CA PHE A 59 9.67 -2.51 -2.11
C PHE A 59 10.61 -3.19 -3.10
N ASP A 60 11.90 -2.82 -3.16
CA ASP A 60 12.89 -3.51 -3.99
C ASP A 60 12.94 -5.02 -3.67
N VAL A 61 12.95 -5.37 -2.38
CA VAL A 61 12.90 -6.77 -1.93
C VAL A 61 11.60 -7.44 -2.38
N LEU A 62 10.45 -6.78 -2.20
CA LEU A 62 9.15 -7.35 -2.57
C LEU A 62 9.00 -7.53 -4.08
N PHE A 63 9.44 -6.58 -4.91
CA PHE A 63 9.40 -6.71 -6.37
C PHE A 63 10.36 -7.81 -6.86
N THR A 64 11.53 -7.93 -6.23
CA THR A 64 12.45 -9.04 -6.52
C THR A 64 11.80 -10.39 -6.23
N LEU A 65 11.04 -10.51 -5.14
CA LEU A 65 10.32 -11.73 -4.76
C LEU A 65 9.09 -11.99 -5.64
N ALA A 66 8.34 -10.96 -6.00
CA ALA A 66 7.15 -11.08 -6.85
C ALA A 66 7.54 -11.56 -8.26
N HIS A 67 8.67 -11.10 -8.78
CA HIS A 67 9.20 -11.49 -10.08
C HIS A 67 8.14 -11.43 -11.21
N HIS A 68 7.72 -12.56 -11.77
CA HIS A 68 6.71 -12.65 -12.83
C HIS A 68 5.26 -12.57 -12.31
N ASP A 69 5.05 -12.78 -11.02
CA ASP A 69 3.72 -12.82 -10.42
C ASP A 69 3.21 -11.41 -10.06
N HIS A 70 4.02 -10.36 -10.27
CA HIS A 70 3.62 -8.99 -9.94
C HIS A 70 2.40 -8.54 -10.75
N ASP A 71 1.35 -8.11 -10.04
CA ASP A 71 0.13 -7.61 -10.66
C ASP A 71 0.20 -6.09 -10.87
N HIS A 72 0.51 -5.69 -12.09
CA HIS A 72 0.66 -4.29 -12.48
C HIS A 72 -0.64 -3.49 -12.54
N GLU A 73 -1.82 -4.13 -12.47
CA GLU A 73 -3.12 -3.44 -12.51
C GLU A 73 -3.56 -2.95 -11.13
N ARG A 74 -2.96 -3.49 -10.06
CA ARG A 74 -3.23 -3.08 -8.67
C ARG A 74 -2.11 -2.19 -8.12
N PRO A 75 -2.41 -1.25 -7.22
CA PRO A 75 -1.38 -0.43 -6.60
C PRO A 75 -0.57 -1.25 -5.60
N HIS A 76 0.71 -0.95 -5.48
CA HIS A 76 1.44 -1.31 -4.25
C HIS A 76 1.10 -0.30 -3.16
N ILE A 77 1.19 -0.75 -1.90
CA ILE A 77 0.58 -0.05 -0.76
C ILE A 77 1.58 0.13 0.37
N GLU A 78 1.70 1.36 0.85
CA GLU A 78 2.29 1.70 2.14
C GLU A 78 1.17 1.78 3.18
N SER A 79 1.03 0.79 4.07
CA SER A 79 0.02 0.80 5.12
C SER A 79 0.63 1.25 6.44
N TYR A 80 0.45 2.53 6.79
CA TYR A 80 0.86 3.10 8.07
C TYR A 80 -0.06 2.61 9.19
N ARG A 81 0.39 1.58 9.92
CA ARG A 81 -0.39 0.89 10.94
C ARG A 81 -0.50 1.70 12.22
N ARG A 82 0.64 2.23 12.66
CA ARG A 82 0.86 3.09 13.81
C ARG A 82 2.23 3.75 13.67
N GLU A 83 2.53 4.70 14.55
CA GLU A 83 3.87 5.25 14.61
C GLU A 83 4.92 4.13 14.79
N GLY A 84 5.97 4.19 13.98
CA GLY A 84 7.03 3.19 13.98
C GLY A 84 6.70 1.85 13.32
N GLU A 85 5.53 1.69 12.67
CA GLU A 85 5.16 0.44 11.99
C GLU A 85 4.44 0.68 10.65
N ILE A 86 5.03 0.15 9.58
CA ILE A 86 4.53 0.27 8.20
C ILE A 86 4.53 -1.11 7.55
N ASP A 87 3.42 -1.50 6.93
CA ASP A 87 3.41 -2.65 6.02
C ASP A 87 3.59 -2.15 4.57
N CYS A 88 4.62 -2.63 3.90
CA CYS A 88 4.79 -2.52 2.45
C CYS A 88 4.13 -3.72 1.79
N LEU A 89 3.26 -3.49 0.81
CA LEU A 89 2.48 -4.54 0.14
C LEU A 89 2.66 -4.44 -1.37
N VAL A 90 3.05 -5.54 -2.02
CA VAL A 90 3.11 -5.66 -3.49
C VAL A 90 2.05 -6.67 -3.93
N PRO A 91 1.11 -6.30 -4.82
CA PRO A 91 0.07 -7.21 -5.29
C PRO A 91 0.68 -8.29 -6.18
N ILE A 92 0.20 -9.52 -6.01
CA ILE A 92 0.60 -10.65 -6.86
C ILE A 92 -0.62 -11.32 -7.49
N GLN A 93 -0.45 -11.86 -8.69
CA GLN A 93 -1.41 -12.71 -9.35
C GLN A 93 -1.46 -14.04 -8.60
N THR A 94 -2.65 -14.47 -8.18
CA THR A 94 -2.85 -15.84 -7.73
C THR A 94 -2.95 -16.69 -9.00
N GLU A 95 -2.01 -17.61 -9.23
CA GLU A 95 -2.25 -18.66 -10.22
C GLU A 95 -3.54 -19.40 -9.84
N GLY A 96 -4.47 -19.52 -10.78
CA GLY A 96 -5.72 -20.27 -10.61
C GLY A 96 -5.53 -21.77 -10.62
#